data_AF-B3S1J9-F1
#
_entry.id   AF-B3S1J9-F1
#
_cell.length_a   1.000
_cell.length_b   1.000
_cell.length_c   1.000
_cell.angle_alpha   90.00
_cell.angle_beta   90.00
_cell.angle_gamma   90.00
#
_symmetry.space_group_name_H-M   'P 1'
#
loop_
_entity.id
_entity.type
_entity.pdbx_description
1 polymer ?
#
loop_
_entity_poly.entity_id
_entity_poly.type
_entity_poly.pdbx_seq_one_letter_code
_entity_poly.pdbx_strand_id
1 'polypeptide(L)'
;SEQYLYKMENKPLGYALIINNRKFIGMPERKGSDRDAEGMQTLLVKLGYKVAMGNDLSAATMKDVLQRWAAKDHSACDSFVCVLLSHGEQGKIFGTDTDVDIEELLGLFRGNRCASLAGKPKLFFIQACRGTNFDEAVDHDEVDAKTRQTLPSEADFLIAYSVVPGYYSWRNSTNGSWFMQAVIDIFTKYYKQLDLITMLTIVNN
;
A
#
# COMPACT_ATOMS: atom_id res chain seq x y z
N SER A 1 -1.12 -27.52 13.35
CA SER A 1 0.18 -26.81 13.38
C SER A 1 -0.08 -25.33 13.15
N GLU A 2 -0.50 -24.62 14.20
CA GLU A 2 -0.86 -23.18 14.14
C GLU A 2 0.35 -22.24 14.31
N GLN A 3 1.56 -22.79 14.49
CA GLN A 3 2.76 -22.05 14.89
C GLN A 3 3.34 -21.13 13.80
N TYR A 4 2.83 -21.18 12.57
CA TYR A 4 3.33 -20.41 11.42
C TYR A 4 2.38 -19.32 10.92
N LEU A 5 1.24 -19.10 11.60
CA LEU A 5 0.26 -18.09 11.23
C LEU A 5 0.36 -16.86 12.13
N TYR A 6 0.20 -15.67 11.54
CA TYR A 6 0.00 -14.47 12.33
C TYR A 6 -1.32 -14.56 13.10
N LYS A 7 -1.31 -14.14 14.35
CA LYS A 7 -2.53 -13.96 15.14
C LYS A 7 -3.35 -12.81 14.52
N MET A 8 -4.61 -13.08 14.18
CA MET A 8 -5.52 -12.14 13.50
C MET A 8 -6.94 -12.21 14.12
N GLU A 9 -7.04 -11.99 15.42
CA GLU A 9 -8.24 -12.22 16.23
C GLU A 9 -8.75 -10.97 17.00
N ASN A 10 -7.93 -9.93 17.11
CA ASN A 10 -8.27 -8.70 17.80
C ASN A 10 -9.39 -7.93 17.06
N LYS A 11 -10.17 -7.17 17.83
CA LYS A 11 -11.20 -6.28 17.30
C LYS A 11 -10.96 -4.88 17.86
N PRO A 12 -10.46 -3.93 17.05
CA PRO A 12 -10.20 -4.04 15.61
C PRO A 12 -9.00 -4.92 15.28
N LEU A 13 -8.94 -5.43 14.04
CA LEU A 13 -7.73 -6.12 13.53
C LEU A 13 -6.51 -5.18 13.51
N GLY A 14 -6.77 -3.90 13.30
CA GLY A 14 -5.73 -2.92 13.18
C GLY A 14 -6.22 -1.56 12.75
N TYR A 15 -5.27 -0.68 12.56
CA TYR A 15 -5.49 0.60 11.91
C TYR A 15 -5.21 0.50 10.41
N ALA A 16 -6.01 1.23 9.64
CA ALA A 16 -5.79 1.39 8.21
C ALA A 16 -5.73 2.89 7.86
N LEU A 17 -4.70 3.30 7.14
CA LEU A 17 -4.57 4.67 6.62
C LEU A 17 -4.61 4.67 5.10
N ILE A 18 -5.52 5.43 4.51
CA ILE A 18 -5.58 5.68 3.07
C ILE A 18 -5.13 7.12 2.82
N ILE A 19 -4.06 7.31 2.04
CA ILE A 19 -3.65 8.63 1.53
C ILE A 19 -4.02 8.68 0.05
N ASN A 20 -4.93 9.59 -0.30
CA ASN A 20 -5.44 9.78 -1.64
C ASN A 20 -5.07 11.17 -2.14
N ASN A 21 -3.97 11.25 -2.90
CA ASN A 21 -3.57 12.48 -3.57
C ASN A 21 -4.14 12.46 -4.99
N ARG A 22 -5.11 13.32 -5.23
CA ARG A 22 -5.84 13.47 -6.49
C ARG A 22 -5.44 14.75 -7.22
N LYS A 23 -5.31 15.87 -6.50
CA LYS A 23 -4.99 17.20 -7.05
C LYS A 23 -3.57 17.60 -6.70
N PHE A 24 -2.85 18.12 -7.68
CA PHE A 24 -1.42 18.43 -7.57
C PHE A 24 -1.11 19.80 -8.15
N ILE A 25 -0.02 20.40 -7.65
CA ILE A 25 0.54 21.63 -8.19
C ILE A 25 1.41 21.24 -9.40
N GLY A 26 1.04 21.71 -10.60
CA GLY A 26 1.84 21.49 -11.80
C GLY A 26 1.80 20.07 -12.39
N MET A 27 0.97 19.17 -11.86
CA MET A 27 0.80 17.81 -12.39
C MET A 27 -0.67 17.51 -12.74
N PRO A 28 -0.95 16.56 -13.65
CA PRO A 28 -2.31 16.18 -14.01
C PRO A 28 -3.10 15.62 -12.82
N GLU A 29 -4.40 15.94 -12.78
CA GLU A 29 -5.32 15.41 -11.77
C GLU A 29 -5.52 13.88 -11.92
N ARG A 30 -5.54 13.15 -10.79
CA ARG A 30 -5.77 11.69 -10.77
C ARG A 30 -7.25 11.31 -10.68
N LYS A 31 -8.04 11.66 -11.71
CA LYS A 31 -9.48 11.35 -11.79
C LYS A 31 -9.79 9.85 -11.56
N GLY A 32 -10.77 9.53 -10.73
CA GLY A 32 -11.09 8.13 -10.39
C GLY A 32 -10.26 7.54 -9.25
N SER A 33 -9.23 8.23 -8.74
CA SER A 33 -8.53 7.79 -7.51
C SER A 33 -9.46 7.76 -6.30
N ASP A 34 -10.51 8.60 -6.28
CA ASP A 34 -11.51 8.58 -5.21
C ASP A 34 -12.28 7.25 -5.18
N ARG A 35 -12.54 6.63 -6.34
CA ARG A 35 -13.17 5.30 -6.39
C ARG A 35 -12.28 4.22 -5.80
N ASP A 36 -10.97 4.30 -6.04
CA ASP A 36 -10.01 3.38 -5.43
C ASP A 36 -9.98 3.58 -3.90
N ALA A 37 -9.97 4.83 -3.43
CA ALA A 37 -9.97 5.17 -2.01
C ALA A 37 -11.25 4.67 -1.31
N GLU A 38 -12.42 4.92 -1.89
CA GLU A 38 -13.73 4.50 -1.36
C GLU A 38 -13.88 2.97 -1.35
N GLY A 39 -13.43 2.30 -2.41
CA GLY A 39 -13.45 0.84 -2.51
C GLY A 39 -12.54 0.18 -1.47
N MET A 40 -11.31 0.70 -1.31
CA MET A 40 -10.39 0.23 -0.27
C MET A 40 -10.92 0.52 1.14
N GLN A 41 -11.54 1.69 1.37
CA GLN A 41 -12.18 1.98 2.65
C GLN A 41 -13.27 0.97 2.97
N THR A 42 -14.15 0.68 2.00
CA THR A 42 -15.24 -0.28 2.14
C THR A 42 -14.71 -1.68 2.46
N LEU A 43 -13.70 -2.14 1.72
CA LEU A 43 -13.04 -3.41 1.97
C LEU A 43 -12.43 -3.47 3.37
N LEU A 44 -11.61 -2.49 3.75
CA LEU A 44 -10.87 -2.53 5.02
C LEU A 44 -11.78 -2.42 6.23
N VAL A 45 -12.87 -1.65 6.15
CA VAL A 45 -13.93 -1.66 7.18
C VAL A 45 -14.57 -3.05 7.28
N LYS A 46 -14.91 -3.67 6.13
CA LYS A 46 -15.49 -5.03 6.09
C LYS A 46 -14.55 -6.08 6.68
N LEU A 47 -13.24 -5.92 6.51
CA LEU A 47 -12.22 -6.79 7.10
C LEU A 47 -12.06 -6.56 8.61
N GLY A 48 -12.52 -5.44 9.17
CA GLY A 48 -12.48 -5.15 10.61
C GLY A 48 -11.40 -4.16 11.04
N TYR A 49 -10.88 -3.35 10.10
CA TYR A 49 -9.93 -2.28 10.42
C TYR A 49 -10.63 -0.98 10.82
N LYS A 50 -9.96 -0.19 11.66
CA LYS A 50 -10.29 1.22 11.87
C LYS A 50 -9.63 2.06 10.78
N VAL A 51 -10.42 2.46 9.79
CA VAL A 51 -9.94 3.19 8.61
C VAL A 51 -9.97 4.70 8.83
N ALA A 52 -8.89 5.37 8.44
CA ALA A 52 -8.80 6.81 8.31
C ALA A 52 -8.30 7.19 6.92
N MET A 53 -8.67 8.40 6.47
CA MET A 53 -8.32 8.89 5.14
C MET A 53 -7.70 10.29 5.22
N GLY A 54 -6.64 10.51 4.44
CA GLY A 54 -6.07 11.83 4.16
C GLY A 54 -6.14 12.11 2.66
N ASN A 55 -6.60 13.30 2.28
CA ASN A 55 -6.76 13.69 0.87
C ASN A 55 -5.83 14.85 0.54
N ASP A 56 -5.23 14.82 -0.65
CA ASP A 56 -4.44 15.93 -1.22
C ASP A 56 -3.40 16.48 -0.23
N LEU A 57 -2.60 15.58 0.36
CA LEU A 57 -1.56 15.92 1.33
C LEU A 57 -0.26 16.34 0.64
N SER A 58 0.34 17.44 1.09
CA SER A 58 1.72 17.79 0.71
C SER A 58 2.72 16.73 1.18
N ALA A 59 3.91 16.73 0.59
CA ALA A 59 5.03 15.85 0.97
C ALA A 59 5.31 15.89 2.48
N ALA A 60 5.43 17.09 3.03
CA ALA A 60 5.64 17.30 4.46
C ALA A 60 4.46 16.76 5.29
N THR A 61 3.23 17.04 4.86
CA THR A 61 2.03 16.57 5.56
C THR A 61 1.90 15.04 5.52
N MET A 62 2.26 14.39 4.41
CA MET A 62 2.29 12.94 4.30
C MET A 62 3.25 12.34 5.34
N LYS A 63 4.46 12.90 5.45
CA LYS A 63 5.45 12.49 6.43
C LYS A 63 4.94 12.67 7.86
N ASP A 64 4.39 13.84 8.19
CA ASP A 64 3.85 14.13 9.53
C ASP A 64 2.66 13.23 9.89
N VAL A 65 1.78 12.94 8.93
CA VAL A 65 0.69 11.99 9.12
C VAL A 65 1.26 10.61 9.41
N LEU A 66 2.14 10.07 8.56
CA LEU A 66 2.69 8.73 8.72
C LEU A 66 3.52 8.59 10.00
N GLN A 67 4.27 9.61 10.39
CA GLN A 67 4.97 9.65 11.68
C GLN A 67 4.00 9.54 12.85
N ARG A 68 2.88 10.29 12.84
CA ARG A 68 1.85 10.18 13.88
C ARG A 68 1.17 8.81 13.91
N TRP A 69 1.03 8.14 12.77
CA TRP A 69 0.48 6.79 12.71
C TRP A 69 1.48 5.74 13.20
N ALA A 70 2.76 5.87 12.86
CA ALA A 70 3.82 5.02 13.40
C ALA A 70 3.98 5.19 14.92
N ALA A 71 3.74 6.38 15.46
CA ALA A 71 3.82 6.66 16.89
C ALA A 71 2.59 6.22 17.70
N LYS A 72 1.50 5.76 17.06
CA LYS A 72 0.35 5.22 17.79
C LYS A 72 0.71 3.95 18.56
N ASP A 73 -0.06 3.67 19.61
CA ASP A 73 -0.01 2.36 20.26
C ASP A 73 -0.82 1.34 19.45
N HIS A 74 -0.11 0.37 18.87
CA HIS A 74 -0.67 -0.74 18.11
C HIS A 74 -0.70 -2.05 18.92
N SER A 75 -0.44 -2.01 20.23
CA SER A 75 -0.31 -3.22 21.07
C SER A 75 -1.56 -4.11 21.02
N ALA A 76 -2.75 -3.48 20.97
CA ALA A 76 -4.05 -4.14 20.86
C ALA A 76 -4.51 -4.40 19.40
N CYS A 77 -3.66 -4.15 18.41
CA CYS A 77 -3.89 -4.45 17.00
C CYS A 77 -3.11 -5.71 16.60
N ASP A 78 -3.63 -6.45 15.62
CA ASP A 78 -2.90 -7.57 15.00
C ASP A 78 -2.03 -7.11 13.84
N SER A 79 -2.36 -5.99 13.20
CA SER A 79 -1.74 -5.57 11.95
C SER A 79 -1.89 -4.07 11.70
N PHE A 80 -1.17 -3.58 10.69
CA PHE A 80 -1.34 -2.22 10.16
C PHE A 80 -1.44 -2.27 8.64
N VAL A 81 -2.34 -1.46 8.07
CA VAL A 81 -2.50 -1.30 6.61
C VAL A 81 -2.30 0.17 6.23
N CYS A 82 -1.53 0.42 5.18
CA CYS A 82 -1.45 1.73 4.55
C CYS A 82 -1.65 1.61 3.04
N VAL A 83 -2.51 2.46 2.51
CA VAL A 83 -2.80 2.57 1.08
C VAL A 83 -2.34 3.95 0.61
N LEU A 84 -1.43 3.99 -0.36
CA LEU A 84 -0.91 5.22 -0.94
C LEU A 84 -1.35 5.31 -2.40
N LEU A 85 -2.21 6.28 -2.71
CA LEU A 85 -2.73 6.55 -4.05
C LEU A 85 -2.20 7.91 -4.52
N SER A 86 -1.18 7.92 -5.38
CA SER A 86 -0.59 9.17 -5.87
C SER A 86 0.08 9.02 -7.23
N HIS A 87 0.69 10.10 -7.72
CA HIS A 87 1.75 9.99 -8.73
C HIS A 87 3.03 9.45 -8.07
N GLY A 88 3.93 8.89 -8.87
CA GLY A 88 5.19 8.36 -8.40
C GLY A 88 6.21 8.26 -9.51
N GLU A 89 7.44 7.99 -9.09
CA GLU A 89 8.55 7.61 -9.95
C GLU A 89 9.39 6.55 -9.23
N GLN A 90 10.56 6.19 -9.78
CA GLN A 90 11.38 5.13 -9.20
C GLN A 90 11.82 5.48 -7.77
N GLY A 91 11.26 4.77 -6.79
CA GLY A 91 11.60 4.92 -5.36
C GLY A 91 10.86 6.04 -4.64
N LYS A 92 10.05 6.84 -5.34
CA LYS A 92 9.44 8.07 -4.82
C LYS A 92 7.94 8.12 -5.06
N ILE A 93 7.25 8.83 -4.18
CA ILE A 93 5.82 9.09 -4.27
C ILE A 93 5.55 10.59 -4.08
N PHE A 94 4.59 11.13 -4.81
CA PHE A 94 4.29 12.56 -4.77
C PHE A 94 3.32 12.92 -3.64
N GLY A 95 3.71 13.93 -2.85
CA GLY A 95 2.77 14.84 -2.23
C GLY A 95 2.09 15.73 -3.27
N THR A 96 1.20 16.62 -2.85
CA THR A 96 0.56 17.57 -3.79
C THR A 96 1.50 18.62 -4.36
N ASP A 97 2.66 18.82 -3.74
CA ASP A 97 3.66 19.85 -4.02
C ASP A 97 4.98 19.29 -4.56
N THR A 98 5.52 18.24 -3.94
CA THR A 98 6.80 17.60 -4.33
C THR A 98 6.82 16.11 -3.98
N ASP A 99 7.83 15.39 -4.44
CA ASP A 99 8.05 13.98 -4.09
C ASP A 99 8.70 13.76 -2.72
N VAL A 100 8.52 12.54 -2.21
CA VAL A 100 9.18 12.00 -1.02
C VAL A 100 9.62 10.55 -1.26
N ASP A 101 10.70 10.15 -0.59
CA ASP A 101 11.21 8.77 -0.67
C ASP A 101 10.26 7.78 -0.01
N ILE A 102 9.86 6.74 -0.75
CA ILE A 102 9.00 5.69 -0.23
C ILE A 102 9.67 4.96 0.93
N GLU A 103 10.99 4.70 0.84
CA GLU A 103 11.73 4.03 1.92
C GLU A 103 11.71 4.86 3.22
N GLU A 104 11.76 6.20 3.12
CA GLU A 104 11.66 7.06 4.29
C GLU A 104 10.31 6.87 4.98
N LEU A 105 9.22 6.88 4.21
CA LEU A 105 7.85 6.71 4.70
C LEU A 105 7.62 5.33 5.33
N LEU A 106 7.96 4.26 4.61
CA LEU A 106 7.79 2.87 5.08
C LEU A 106 8.67 2.59 6.29
N GLY A 107 9.87 3.16 6.28
CA GLY A 107 10.87 2.99 7.31
C GLY A 107 10.36 3.35 8.70
N LEU A 108 9.44 4.32 8.83
CA LEU A 108 8.84 4.74 10.10
C LEU A 108 8.19 3.58 10.87
N PHE A 109 7.76 2.53 10.17
CA PHE A 109 7.06 1.38 10.74
C PHE A 109 7.99 0.18 11.00
N ARG A 110 9.32 0.32 10.78
CA ARG A 110 10.30 -0.73 11.13
C ARG A 110 10.22 -1.04 12.62
N GLY A 111 10.47 -2.30 13.01
CA GLY A 111 10.24 -2.77 14.39
C GLY A 111 11.01 -1.99 15.47
N ASN A 112 12.15 -1.41 15.13
CA ASN A 112 12.94 -0.56 16.03
C ASN A 112 12.41 0.88 16.16
N ARG A 113 11.52 1.33 15.26
CA ARG A 113 10.89 2.67 15.26
C ARG A 113 9.41 2.61 15.66
N CYS A 114 8.75 1.49 15.44
CA CYS A 114 7.38 1.22 15.85
C CYS A 114 7.30 -0.11 16.61
N ALA A 115 7.73 -0.10 17.88
CA ALA A 115 7.84 -1.30 18.71
C ALA A 115 6.52 -2.05 18.90
N SER A 116 5.39 -1.33 18.94
CA SER A 116 4.05 -1.93 19.10
C SER A 116 3.56 -2.70 17.86
N LEU A 117 4.24 -2.57 16.72
CA LEU A 117 4.07 -3.35 15.48
C LEU A 117 5.20 -4.36 15.20
N ALA A 118 6.16 -4.54 16.11
CA ALA A 118 7.18 -5.58 15.96
C ALA A 118 6.53 -6.97 15.99
N GLY A 119 6.86 -7.84 15.02
CA GLY A 119 6.27 -9.18 14.89
C GLY A 119 4.85 -9.21 14.33
N LYS A 120 4.30 -8.08 13.88
CA LYS A 120 2.94 -7.94 13.34
C LYS A 120 2.96 -7.54 11.86
N PRO A 121 2.09 -8.07 11.00
CA PRO A 121 2.10 -7.72 9.58
C PRO A 121 1.80 -6.24 9.33
N LYS A 122 2.63 -5.63 8.50
CA LYS A 122 2.59 -4.23 8.07
C LYS A 122 2.42 -4.21 6.55
N LEU A 123 1.19 -3.98 6.10
CA LEU A 123 0.79 -4.11 4.70
C LEU A 123 0.74 -2.75 4.04
N PHE A 124 1.47 -2.56 2.96
CA PHE A 124 1.48 -1.34 2.17
C PHE A 124 1.01 -1.61 0.74
N PHE A 125 -0.06 -0.94 0.33
CA PHE A 125 -0.57 -1.00 -1.05
C PHE A 125 -0.28 0.33 -1.73
N ILE A 126 0.58 0.32 -2.75
CA ILE A 126 1.10 1.53 -3.38
C ILE A 126 0.68 1.57 -4.84
N GLN A 127 -0.28 2.44 -5.14
CA GLN A 127 -0.71 2.78 -6.49
C GLN A 127 -0.03 4.09 -6.90
N ALA A 128 1.13 3.95 -7.53
CA ALA A 128 1.94 5.04 -8.06
C ALA A 128 2.79 4.51 -9.23
N CYS A 129 3.11 5.37 -10.21
CA CYS A 129 4.04 4.98 -11.27
C CYS A 129 5.44 4.72 -10.69
N ARG A 130 6.23 3.84 -11.32
CA ARG A 130 7.61 3.55 -10.91
C ARG A 130 8.64 3.79 -12.01
N GLY A 131 8.27 4.56 -13.04
CA GLY A 131 9.08 4.88 -14.20
C GLY A 131 8.22 5.42 -15.36
N THR A 132 8.86 5.67 -16.50
CA THR A 132 8.25 6.25 -17.71
C THR A 132 8.16 5.26 -18.88
N ASN A 133 8.57 4.00 -18.71
CA ASN A 133 8.51 3.03 -19.80
C ASN A 133 7.06 2.59 -20.03
N PHE A 134 6.64 2.62 -21.30
CA PHE A 134 5.37 2.07 -21.74
C PHE A 134 5.50 0.55 -21.86
N ASP A 135 4.47 -0.15 -21.41
CA ASP A 135 4.38 -1.61 -21.48
C ASP A 135 4.06 -2.02 -22.94
N GLU A 136 5.07 -2.00 -23.82
CA GLU A 136 5.00 -2.73 -25.08
C GLU A 136 5.16 -4.20 -24.75
N ALA A 137 4.04 -4.93 -24.77
CA ALA A 137 4.03 -6.36 -24.55
C ALA A 137 4.90 -7.07 -25.61
N VAL A 138 6.11 -7.51 -25.27
CA VAL A 138 6.65 -8.84 -25.60
C VAL A 138 8.01 -9.15 -24.92
N ASP A 139 8.13 -10.45 -24.68
CA ASP A 139 9.27 -11.30 -24.33
C ASP A 139 9.83 -11.35 -22.90
N HIS A 140 9.88 -12.61 -22.45
CA HIS A 140 10.42 -13.10 -21.20
C HIS A 140 11.92 -12.80 -21.11
N ASP A 141 12.27 -11.61 -20.65
CA ASP A 141 13.58 -11.40 -20.04
C ASP A 141 13.42 -11.56 -18.53
N GLU A 142 14.00 -12.64 -17.99
CA GLU A 142 14.16 -12.85 -16.56
C GLU A 142 14.97 -11.69 -15.97
N VAL A 143 14.28 -10.67 -15.50
CA VAL A 143 14.91 -9.55 -14.81
C VAL A 143 15.10 -9.95 -13.35
N ASP A 144 16.34 -10.30 -13.05
CA ASP A 144 16.87 -10.67 -11.73
C ASP A 144 16.28 -9.77 -10.64
N ALA A 145 15.34 -10.36 -9.88
CA ALA A 145 14.79 -9.76 -8.68
C ALA A 145 15.92 -9.65 -7.66
N LYS A 146 16.67 -8.54 -7.70
CA LYS A 146 17.51 -8.13 -6.57
C LYS A 146 16.59 -7.72 -5.42
N THR A 147 15.99 -8.71 -4.77
CA THR A 147 15.65 -8.67 -3.37
C THR A 147 16.96 -8.36 -2.64
N ARG A 148 17.15 -7.10 -2.26
CA ARG A 148 18.08 -6.77 -1.18
C ARG A 148 17.60 -7.57 0.03
N GLN A 149 18.27 -8.67 0.31
CA GLN A 149 18.08 -9.41 1.54
C GLN A 149 18.60 -8.55 2.70
N THR A 150 17.67 -7.90 3.41
CA THR A 150 17.92 -7.25 4.70
C THR A 150 16.86 -7.67 5.72
N LEU A 151 16.98 -8.88 6.26
CA LEU A 151 16.48 -9.20 7.62
C LEU A 151 17.35 -8.43 8.64
N PRO A 152 16.92 -8.08 9.88
CA PRO A 152 15.68 -8.39 10.61
C PRO A 152 14.79 -7.15 10.90
N SER A 153 15.19 -5.93 10.56
CA SER A 153 14.41 -4.70 10.86
C SER A 153 13.22 -4.47 9.93
N GLU A 154 13.20 -5.14 8.77
CA GLU A 154 12.12 -5.09 7.77
C GLU A 154 11.21 -6.32 7.82
N ALA A 155 11.33 -7.14 8.87
CA ALA A 155 10.45 -8.28 9.07
C ALA A 155 8.98 -7.85 9.14
N ASP A 156 8.12 -8.74 8.64
CA ASP A 156 6.66 -8.57 8.59
C ASP A 156 6.15 -7.40 7.73
N PHE A 157 6.97 -6.86 6.82
CA PHE A 157 6.47 -5.96 5.77
C PHE A 157 5.99 -6.75 4.56
N LEU A 158 4.83 -6.37 4.04
CA LEU A 158 4.40 -6.73 2.70
C LEU A 158 4.12 -5.44 1.94
N ILE A 159 4.75 -5.28 0.78
CA ILE A 159 4.57 -4.11 -0.08
C ILE A 159 4.05 -4.60 -1.43
N ALA A 160 2.79 -4.28 -1.72
CA ALA A 160 2.14 -4.58 -2.98
C ALA A 160 2.13 -3.30 -3.84
N TYR A 161 2.93 -3.31 -4.91
CA TYR A 161 2.96 -2.23 -5.91
C TYR A 161 2.01 -2.56 -7.05
N SER A 162 1.35 -1.53 -7.60
CA SER A 162 0.49 -1.67 -8.77
C SER A 162 1.24 -1.95 -10.08
N VAL A 163 2.57 -1.77 -10.09
CA VAL A 163 3.44 -1.97 -11.25
C VAL A 163 4.82 -2.48 -10.82
N VAL A 164 5.43 -3.26 -11.71
CA VAL A 164 6.84 -3.65 -11.66
C VAL A 164 7.72 -2.38 -11.73
N PRO A 165 8.89 -2.31 -11.06
CA PRO A 165 9.78 -1.16 -11.18
C PRO A 165 10.05 -0.79 -12.64
N GLY A 166 9.95 0.48 -13.01
CA GLY A 166 10.19 0.97 -14.38
C GLY A 166 8.94 1.23 -15.23
N TYR A 167 7.77 0.72 -14.84
CA TYR A 167 6.56 0.75 -15.69
C TYR A 167 5.51 1.78 -15.25
N TYR A 168 4.71 2.22 -16.23
CA TYR A 168 3.60 3.15 -16.03
C TYR A 168 2.37 2.45 -15.44
N SER A 169 1.70 3.08 -14.46
CA SER A 169 0.52 2.49 -13.82
C SER A 169 -0.78 3.01 -14.42
N TRP A 170 -1.51 2.13 -15.12
CA TRP A 170 -2.75 2.46 -15.81
C TRP A 170 -3.90 2.75 -14.84
N ARG A 171 -4.65 3.81 -15.14
CA ARG A 171 -5.85 4.21 -14.40
C ARG A 171 -6.98 4.53 -15.36
N ASN A 172 -8.16 3.97 -15.10
CA ASN A 172 -9.38 4.39 -15.76
C ASN A 172 -9.94 5.62 -15.02
N SER A 173 -10.16 6.71 -15.75
CA SER A 173 -10.66 7.98 -15.17
C SER A 173 -12.04 7.87 -14.52
N THR A 174 -12.81 6.83 -14.88
CA THR A 174 -14.17 6.59 -14.41
C THR A 174 -14.21 5.48 -13.37
N ASN A 175 -13.49 4.38 -13.57
CA ASN A 175 -13.63 3.17 -12.77
C ASN A 175 -12.55 2.97 -11.69
N GLY A 176 -11.51 3.81 -11.64
CA GLY A 176 -10.36 3.61 -10.75
C GLY A 176 -9.20 2.90 -11.45
N SER A 177 -8.15 2.57 -10.70
CA SER A 177 -6.98 1.85 -11.22
C SER A 177 -7.22 0.35 -11.27
N TRP A 178 -6.73 -0.31 -12.32
CA TRP A 178 -6.95 -1.76 -12.50
C TRP A 178 -6.44 -2.57 -11.32
N PHE A 179 -5.25 -2.22 -10.80
CA PHE A 179 -4.68 -2.87 -9.63
C PHE A 179 -5.59 -2.75 -8.39
N MET A 180 -6.04 -1.54 -8.05
CA MET A 180 -6.88 -1.35 -6.87
C MET A 180 -8.23 -2.05 -7.02
N GLN A 181 -8.85 -1.97 -8.20
CA GLN A 181 -10.11 -2.69 -8.45
C GLN A 181 -9.93 -4.20 -8.33
N ALA A 182 -8.86 -4.77 -8.89
CA ALA A 182 -8.56 -6.20 -8.76
C ALA A 182 -8.30 -6.61 -7.30
N VAL A 183 -7.52 -5.83 -6.54
CA VAL A 183 -7.32 -6.05 -5.10
C VAL A 183 -8.66 -6.05 -4.37
N ILE A 184 -9.50 -5.03 -4.61
CA ILE A 184 -10.81 -4.90 -3.98
C ILE A 184 -11.68 -6.11 -4.27
N ASP A 185 -11.79 -6.51 -5.54
CA ASP A 185 -12.65 -7.61 -5.98
C ASP A 185 -12.20 -8.96 -5.41
N ILE A 186 -10.92 -9.30 -5.57
CA ILE A 186 -10.36 -10.57 -5.11
C ILE A 186 -10.43 -10.67 -3.59
N PHE A 187 -10.02 -9.63 -2.86
CA PHE A 187 -10.04 -9.67 -1.39
C PHE A 187 -11.47 -9.72 -0.88
N THR A 188 -12.41 -8.98 -1.48
CA THR A 188 -13.82 -9.02 -1.10
C THR A 188 -14.42 -10.43 -1.22
N LYS A 189 -14.01 -11.18 -2.25
CA LYS A 189 -14.50 -12.52 -2.55
C LYS A 189 -13.81 -13.61 -1.72
N TYR A 190 -12.50 -13.49 -1.49
CA TYR A 190 -11.69 -14.61 -1.00
C TYR A 190 -11.03 -14.41 0.37
N TYR A 191 -11.19 -13.26 1.05
CA TYR A 191 -10.50 -12.99 2.34
C TYR A 191 -10.76 -14.00 3.47
N LYS A 192 -11.81 -14.82 3.37
CA LYS A 192 -12.13 -15.88 4.34
C LYS A 192 -11.64 -17.27 3.92
N GLN A 193 -11.14 -17.42 2.71
CA GLN A 193 -10.86 -18.71 2.08
C GLN A 193 -9.38 -18.87 1.75
N LEU A 194 -8.71 -17.79 1.37
CA LEU A 194 -7.34 -17.81 0.86
C LEU A 194 -6.44 -16.93 1.75
N ASP A 195 -5.17 -17.31 1.85
CA ASP A 195 -4.17 -16.46 2.48
C ASP A 195 -3.83 -15.24 1.61
N LEU A 196 -3.17 -14.26 2.22
CA LEU A 196 -2.86 -12.98 1.60
C LEU A 196 -2.00 -13.12 0.33
N ILE A 197 -1.02 -14.02 0.31
CA ILE A 197 -0.10 -14.19 -0.81
C ILE A 197 -0.83 -14.87 -1.98
N THR A 198 -1.68 -15.86 -1.69
CA THR A 198 -2.52 -16.47 -2.72
C THR A 198 -3.47 -15.46 -3.35
N MET A 199 -4.13 -14.60 -2.55
CA MET A 199 -4.99 -13.55 -3.09
C MET A 199 -4.20 -12.55 -3.96
N LEU A 200 -3.01 -12.12 -3.54
CA LEU A 200 -2.17 -11.22 -4.33
C LEU A 200 -1.67 -11.88 -5.62
N THR A 201 -1.41 -13.18 -5.61
CA THR A 201 -1.08 -13.95 -6.83
C THR A 201 -2.25 -13.94 -7.82
N ILE A 202 -3.50 -14.04 -7.34
CA ILE A 202 -4.69 -13.96 -8.21
C ILE A 202 -4.86 -12.55 -8.77
N VAL A 203 -4.54 -11.50 -8.01
CA VAL A 203 -4.58 -10.10 -8.50
C VAL A 203 -3.64 -9.87 -9.68
N ASN A 204 -2.56 -10.65 -9.80
CA ASN A 204 -1.60 -10.53 -10.89
C ASN A 204 -2.03 -11.27 -12.19
N ASN A 205 -3.11 -12.05 -12.17
CA ASN A 205 -3.63 -12.81 -13.32
C ASN A 205 -4.85 -12.12 -13.94
#